data_AF-A0AB34IX53-F1
#
_entry.id   AF-A0AB34IX53-F1
#
_cell.length_a   1.000
_cell.length_b   1.000
_cell.length_c   1.000
_cell.angle_alpha   90.00
_cell.angle_beta   90.00
_cell.angle_gamma   90.00
#
_symmetry.space_group_name_H-M   'P 1'
#
loop_
_entity.id
_entity.type
_entity.pdbx_description
1 polymer ?
#
loop_
_entity_poly.entity_id
_entity_poly.type
_entity_poly.pdbx_seq_one_letter_code
_entity_poly.pdbx_strand_id
1 'polypeptide(L)'
;MLRKTDCHAEAHAIAECAGRGLAVRGAACYVSKPPCGDCFSLLAVAGVSAIISPRPMAPKLCGAAKARGIAMRWVAAADEEDAHTRRRVVAEGQADMELVRALRLERRFTAWQRQRANLGRTVDRAEDEGSEAPPQLLVERDDERKNT
;
A
#
# COMPACT_ATOMS: atom_id res chain seq x y z
N MET A 1 -7.61 13.20 -1.44
CA MET A 1 -6.50 12.26 -1.75
C MET A 1 -6.69 10.97 -0.96
N LEU A 2 -6.95 9.85 -1.63
CA LEU A 2 -7.10 8.54 -0.98
C LEU A 2 -5.72 8.09 -0.47
N ARG A 3 -5.49 8.15 0.85
CA ARG A 3 -4.25 7.61 1.43
C ARG A 3 -4.25 6.10 1.22
N LYS A 4 -3.29 5.60 0.45
CA LYS A 4 -3.05 4.17 0.27
C LYS A 4 -2.69 3.60 1.64
N THR A 5 -3.61 2.86 2.25
CA THR A 5 -3.47 2.25 3.58
C THR A 5 -2.70 0.94 3.56
N ASP A 6 -2.26 0.50 2.39
CA ASP A 6 -1.59 -0.79 2.25
C ASP A 6 -0.12 -0.59 2.63
N CYS A 7 0.28 -1.20 3.75
CA CYS A 7 1.68 -1.26 4.16
C CYS A 7 2.43 -2.12 3.13
N HIS A 8 3.38 -1.51 2.42
CA HIS A 8 4.22 -2.24 1.48
C HIS A 8 5.19 -3.18 2.22
N ALA A 9 5.66 -4.22 1.54
CA ALA A 9 6.54 -5.23 2.12
C ALA A 9 7.82 -4.62 2.71
N GLU A 10 8.37 -3.60 2.07
CA GLU A 10 9.57 -2.87 2.50
C GLU A 10 9.34 -2.14 3.82
N ALA A 11 8.20 -1.46 3.94
CA ALA A 11 7.84 -0.75 5.16
C ALA A 11 7.56 -1.72 6.31
N HIS A 12 6.88 -2.82 6.02
CA HIS A 12 6.63 -3.87 6.99
C HIS A 12 7.93 -4.50 7.50
N ALA A 13 8.88 -4.82 6.61
CA ALA A 13 10.17 -5.40 6.99
C ALA A 13 10.98 -4.47 7.92
N ILE A 14 11.04 -3.17 7.62
CA ILE A 14 11.71 -2.19 8.47
C ILE A 14 11.02 -2.06 9.83
N ALA A 15 9.69 -2.01 9.86
CA ALA A 15 8.91 -1.92 11.09
C ALA A 15 9.10 -3.16 11.98
N GLU A 16 9.15 -4.35 11.38
CA GLU A 16 9.40 -5.61 12.09
C GLU A 16 10.80 -5.63 12.71
N CYS A 17 11.83 -5.22 11.97
CA CYS A 17 13.18 -5.08 12.52
C CYS A 17 13.21 -4.07 13.67
N ALA A 18 12.55 -2.92 13.52
CA ALA A 18 12.48 -1.90 14.56
C ALA A 18 11.78 -2.41 15.83
N GLY A 19 10.64 -3.10 15.69
CA GLY A 19 9.90 -3.70 16.81
C GLY A 19 10.70 -4.75 17.57
N ARG A 20 11.61 -5.45 16.88
CA ARG A 20 12.52 -6.46 17.47
C ARG A 20 13.86 -5.88 17.94
N GLY A 21 14.13 -4.58 17.71
CA GLY A 21 15.42 -3.97 18.03
C GLY A 21 16.59 -4.45 17.15
N LEU A 22 16.32 -4.91 15.93
CA LEU A 22 17.32 -5.36 14.98
C LEU A 22 17.84 -4.21 14.11
N ALA A 23 19.15 -4.04 14.07
CA ALA A 23 19.78 -3.05 13.22
C ALA A 23 19.71 -3.46 11.74
N VAL A 24 19.27 -2.54 10.89
CA VAL A 24 19.17 -2.72 9.42
C VAL A 24 20.19 -1.88 8.65
N ARG A 25 21.01 -1.09 9.35
CA ARG A 25 22.08 -0.29 8.73
C ARG A 25 23.11 -1.21 8.10
N GLY A 26 23.43 -0.96 6.83
CA GLY A 26 24.34 -1.78 6.04
C GLY A 26 23.68 -3.01 5.40
N ALA A 27 22.41 -3.31 5.70
CA ALA A 27 21.73 -4.48 5.16
C ALA A 27 21.40 -4.35 3.66
N ALA A 28 21.18 -5.49 3.02
CA ALA A 28 20.66 -5.58 1.66
C ALA A 28 19.17 -5.94 1.67
N CYS A 29 18.37 -5.25 0.87
CA CYS A 29 16.93 -5.47 0.74
C CYS A 29 16.63 -6.20 -0.57
N TYR A 30 16.06 -7.40 -0.47
CA TYR A 30 15.60 -8.20 -1.61
C TYR A 30 14.09 -8.06 -1.73
N VAL A 31 13.62 -7.58 -2.88
CA VAL A 31 12.21 -7.29 -3.11
C VAL A 31 11.72 -7.90 -4.41
N SER A 32 10.49 -8.39 -4.43
CA SER A 32 9.88 -8.98 -5.64
C SER A 32 9.40 -7.93 -6.64
N LYS A 33 9.18 -6.69 -6.17
CA LYS A 33 8.81 -5.52 -6.99
C LYS A 33 9.74 -4.35 -6.61
N PRO A 34 10.13 -3.51 -7.58
CA PRO A 34 10.87 -2.27 -7.30
C PRO A 34 10.14 -1.40 -6.26
N PRO A 35 10.87 -0.78 -5.32
CA PRO A 35 10.25 0.05 -4.30
C PRO A 35 9.64 1.32 -4.89
N CYS A 36 8.54 1.78 -4.29
CA CYS A 36 8.00 3.11 -4.57
C CYS A 36 8.87 4.21 -3.96
N GLY A 37 8.59 5.48 -4.26
CA GLY A 37 9.36 6.62 -3.74
C GLY A 37 9.39 6.69 -2.21
N ASP A 38 8.26 6.40 -1.56
CA ASP A 38 8.15 6.42 -0.09
C ASP A 38 8.94 5.27 0.54
N CYS A 39 8.81 4.05 0.01
CA CYS A 39 9.56 2.88 0.48
C CYS A 39 11.07 3.05 0.26
N PHE A 40 11.47 3.61 -0.89
CA PHE A 40 12.87 3.92 -1.15
C PHE A 40 13.42 4.92 -0.12
N SER A 41 12.66 5.97 0.18
CA SER A 41 13.06 6.98 1.17
C SER A 41 13.22 6.36 2.57
N LEU A 42 12.29 5.48 2.95
CA LEU A 42 12.37 4.73 4.20
C LEU A 42 13.61 3.84 4.27
N LEU A 43 13.87 3.02 3.24
CA LEU A 43 15.06 2.15 3.16
C LEU A 43 16.36 2.96 3.23
N ALA A 44 16.40 4.11 2.54
CA ALA A 44 17.56 4.98 2.54
C ALA A 44 17.84 5.58 3.92
N VAL A 45 16.81 6.08 4.61
CA VAL A 45 16.96 6.62 5.98
C VAL A 45 17.29 5.53 6.99
N ALA A 46 16.75 4.33 6.82
CA ALA A 46 17.09 3.17 7.63
C ALA A 46 18.56 2.71 7.47
N GLY A 47 19.24 3.19 6.42
CA GLY A 47 20.64 2.90 6.16
C GLY A 47 20.88 1.60 5.39
N VAL A 48 19.91 1.14 4.61
CA VAL A 48 20.06 -0.01 3.70
C VAL A 48 21.13 0.31 2.65
N SER A 49 22.09 -0.60 2.48
CA SER A 49 23.24 -0.41 1.58
C SER A 49 22.97 -0.89 0.16
N ALA A 50 22.02 -1.80 -0.04
CA ALA A 50 21.71 -2.35 -1.34
C ALA A 50 20.22 -2.70 -1.50
N ILE A 51 19.69 -2.52 -2.71
CA ILE A 51 18.33 -2.89 -3.11
C ILE A 51 18.42 -3.79 -4.35
N ILE A 52 17.88 -4.99 -4.24
CA ILE A 52 17.89 -6.02 -5.27
C ILE A 52 16.46 -6.35 -5.67
N SER A 53 16.17 -6.26 -6.97
CA SER A 53 14.83 -6.50 -7.53
C SER A 53 14.94 -7.37 -8.80
N PRO A 54 13.91 -8.18 -9.14
CA PRO A 54 13.84 -8.92 -10.39
C PRO A 54 13.36 -8.09 -11.58
N ARG A 55 13.05 -6.81 -11.36
CA ARG A 55 12.62 -5.87 -12.39
C ARG A 55 13.47 -4.59 -12.37
N PRO A 56 13.60 -3.89 -13.51
CA PRO A 56 14.31 -2.63 -13.57
C PRO A 56 13.65 -1.57 -12.67
N MET A 57 14.48 -0.75 -12.03
CA MET A 57 14.06 0.35 -11.17
C MET A 57 13.94 1.65 -11.97
N ALA A 58 13.07 2.56 -11.52
CA ALA A 58 12.87 3.82 -12.23
C ALA A 58 14.17 4.66 -12.22
N PRO A 59 14.54 5.34 -13.32
CA PRO A 59 15.79 6.10 -13.42
C PRO A 59 15.97 7.15 -12.32
N LYS A 60 14.87 7.80 -11.89
CA LYS A 60 14.87 8.77 -10.78
C LYS A 60 15.33 8.14 -9.46
N LEU A 61 14.89 6.91 -9.17
CA LEU A 61 15.32 6.18 -7.97
C LEU A 61 16.79 5.79 -8.07
N CYS A 62 17.25 5.33 -9.23
CA CYS A 62 18.66 4.99 -9.45
C CYS A 62 19.58 6.19 -9.21
N GLY A 63 19.19 7.38 -9.69
CA GLY A 63 19.93 8.62 -9.41
C GLY A 63 19.98 8.97 -7.92
N ALA A 64 18.84 8.89 -7.24
CA ALA A 64 18.75 9.15 -5.80
C ALA A 64 19.53 8.11 -4.96
N ALA A 65 19.56 6.85 -5.40
CA ALA A 65 20.31 5.77 -4.75
C ALA A 65 21.81 6.02 -4.86
N LYS A 66 22.30 6.36 -6.05
CA LYS A 66 23.71 6.70 -6.29
C LYS A 66 24.16 7.86 -5.41
N ALA A 67 23.35 8.92 -5.31
CA ALA A 67 23.65 10.07 -4.46
C ALA A 67 23.74 9.72 -2.95
N ARG A 68 23.12 8.62 -2.54
CA ARG A 68 23.13 8.13 -1.14
C ARG A 68 24.06 6.92 -0.92
N GLY A 69 24.84 6.52 -1.92
CA GLY A 69 25.73 5.35 -1.81
C GLY A 69 25.00 4.01 -1.70
N ILE A 70 23.76 3.92 -2.20
CA ILE A 70 22.95 2.71 -2.16
C ILE A 70 23.12 1.95 -3.48
N ALA A 71 23.57 0.69 -3.39
CA ALA A 71 23.74 -0.17 -4.55
C ALA A 71 22.39 -0.68 -5.06
N MET A 72 22.02 -0.31 -6.29
CA MET A 72 20.82 -0.82 -6.96
C MET A 72 21.19 -1.90 -7.95
N ARG A 73 20.63 -3.11 -7.79
CA ARG A 73 20.88 -4.24 -8.69
C ARG A 73 19.57 -4.84 -9.19
N TRP A 74 19.55 -5.13 -10.48
CA TRP A 74 18.53 -5.98 -11.08
C TRP A 74 19.13 -7.38 -11.27
N VAL A 75 18.43 -8.40 -10.78
CA VAL A 75 18.84 -9.79 -10.94
C VAL A 75 17.72 -10.51 -11.68
N ALA A 76 18.02 -11.15 -12.81
CA ALA A 76 17.06 -12.01 -13.46
C ALA A 76 16.78 -13.21 -12.54
N ALA A 77 15.65 -13.15 -11.83
CA ALA A 77 15.14 -14.31 -11.13
C ALA A 77 14.38 -15.14 -12.16
N ALA A 78 15.00 -16.22 -12.64
CA ALA A 78 14.28 -17.24 -13.38
C ALA A 78 13.41 -18.00 -12.35
N ASP A 79 12.13 -17.67 -12.31
CA ASP A 79 11.16 -18.54 -11.67
C ASP A 79 11.00 -19.77 -12.58
N GLU A 80 11.06 -20.97 -12.00
CA GLU A 80 10.54 -22.16 -12.69
C GLU A 80 9.06 -21.90 -13.00
N GLU A 81 8.63 -22.14 -14.24
CA GLU A 81 7.28 -21.79 -14.75
C GLU A 81 6.17 -22.29 -13.79
N ASP A 82 6.39 -23.48 -13.22
CA ASP A 82 5.52 -24.14 -12.23
C ASP A 82 5.45 -23.38 -10.91
N ALA A 83 6.55 -22.76 -10.46
CA ALA A 83 6.59 -21.98 -9.24
C ALA A 83 5.88 -20.63 -9.39
N HIS A 84 5.93 -20.01 -10.58
CA HIS A 84 5.18 -18.80 -10.88
C HIS A 84 3.68 -19.08 -10.91
N THR A 85 3.28 -20.13 -11.62
CA THR A 85 1.87 -20.55 -11.76
C THR A 85 1.27 -20.93 -10.42
N ARG A 86 1.96 -21.73 -9.60
CA ARG A 86 1.53 -22.06 -8.23
C ARG A 86 1.29 -20.83 -7.37
N ARG A 87 2.21 -19.85 -7.40
CA ARG A 87 2.06 -18.59 -6.66
C ARG A 87 0.84 -17.79 -7.12
N ARG A 88 0.59 -17.72 -8.44
CA ARG A 88 -0.59 -17.04 -8.98
C ARG A 88 -1.89 -17.70 -8.53
N VAL A 89 -1.98 -19.02 -8.62
CA VAL A 89 -3.18 -19.76 -8.20
C VAL A 89 -3.47 -19.54 -6.72
N VAL A 90 -2.45 -19.62 -5.85
CA VAL A 90 -2.62 -19.35 -4.42
C VAL A 90 -3.06 -17.90 -4.17
N ALA A 91 -2.42 -16.94 -4.84
CA ALA A 91 -2.76 -15.53 -4.69
C ALA A 91 -4.19 -15.22 -5.16
N GLU A 92 -4.62 -15.81 -6.27
CA GLU A 92 -5.98 -15.66 -6.82
C GLU A 92 -7.01 -16.34 -5.90
N GLY A 93 -6.68 -17.52 -5.33
CA GLY A 93 -7.55 -18.24 -4.39
C GLY A 93 -7.71 -17.57 -3.02
N GLN A 94 -6.77 -16.70 -2.62
CA GLN A 94 -6.82 -15.96 -1.35
C GLN A 94 -7.31 -14.51 -1.49
N ALA A 95 -7.56 -14.04 -2.71
CA ALA A 95 -7.93 -12.66 -2.96
C ALA A 95 -9.44 -12.45 -2.85
N ASP A 96 -9.94 -12.13 -1.65
CA ASP A 96 -11.30 -11.61 -1.48
C ASP A 96 -11.37 -10.14 -1.91
N MET A 97 -11.46 -9.95 -3.23
CA MET A 97 -11.49 -8.62 -3.83
C MET A 97 -12.78 -7.86 -3.54
N GLU A 98 -13.86 -8.54 -3.16
CA GLU A 98 -15.13 -7.92 -2.76
C GLU A 98 -14.99 -7.30 -1.38
N LEU A 99 -14.47 -8.04 -0.40
CA LEU A 99 -14.14 -7.51 0.92
C LEU A 99 -13.16 -6.33 0.83
N VAL A 100 -12.11 -6.44 0.02
CA VAL A 100 -11.16 -5.33 -0.19
C VAL A 100 -11.86 -4.10 -0.78
N ARG A 101 -12.79 -4.27 -1.73
CA ARG A 101 -13.58 -3.16 -2.30
C ARG A 101 -14.51 -2.55 -1.25
N ALA A 102 -15.21 -3.37 -0.47
CA ALA A 102 -16.11 -2.93 0.59
C ALA A 102 -15.35 -2.09 1.64
N LEU A 103 -14.22 -2.59 2.16
CA LEU A 103 -13.37 -1.87 3.11
C LEU A 103 -12.85 -0.54 2.54
N ARG A 104 -12.56 -0.48 1.24
CA ARG A 104 -12.14 0.76 0.57
C ARG A 104 -13.29 1.77 0.47
N LEU A 105 -14.51 1.33 0.21
CA LEU A 105 -15.70 2.18 0.19
C LEU A 105 -16.02 2.69 1.60
N GLU A 106 -15.96 1.84 2.61
CA GLU A 106 -16.18 2.22 4.02
C GLU A 106 -15.16 3.27 4.49
N ARG A 107 -13.88 3.11 4.12
CA ARG A 107 -12.85 4.12 4.40
C ARG A 107 -13.13 5.45 3.69
N ARG A 108 -13.60 5.41 2.43
CA ARG A 108 -14.00 6.63 1.69
C ARG A 108 -15.17 7.32 2.38
N PHE A 109 -16.18 6.54 2.77
CA PHE A 109 -17.35 7.04 3.47
C PHE A 109 -16.99 7.67 4.81
N THR A 110 -16.17 7.00 5.62
CA THR A 110 -15.67 7.52 6.90
C THR A 110 -14.87 8.81 6.74
N ALA A 111 -14.01 8.89 5.70
CA ALA A 111 -13.25 10.09 5.40
C ALA A 111 -14.17 11.26 4.98
N TRP A 112 -15.18 10.98 4.16
CA TRP A 112 -16.19 11.95 3.76
C TRP A 112 -17.00 12.48 4.96
N GLN A 113 -17.41 11.59 5.88
CA GLN A 113 -18.09 12.00 7.11
C GLN A 113 -17.22 12.91 7.98
N ARG A 114 -15.93 12.59 8.17
CA ARG A 114 -14.98 13.44 8.91
C ARG A 114 -14.79 14.79 8.24
N GLN A 115 -14.71 14.80 6.91
CA GLN A 115 -14.59 16.05 6.14
C GLN A 115 -15.83 16.92 6.33
N ARG A 116 -17.05 16.36 6.26
CA ARG A 116 -18.30 17.09 6.56
C ARG A 116 -18.40 17.56 8.00
N ALA A 117 -17.99 16.76 8.98
CA ALA A 117 -17.98 17.18 10.39
C ALA A 117 -17.02 18.36 10.63
N ASN A 118 -15.88 18.37 9.92
CA ASN A 118 -14.95 19.50 9.96
C ASN A 118 -15.48 20.73 9.20
N LEU A 119 -16.15 20.54 8.05
CA LEU A 119 -16.81 21.62 7.31
C LEU A 119 -17.96 22.24 8.11
N GLY A 120 -18.80 21.43 8.75
CA GLY A 120 -19.85 21.91 9.67
C GLY A 120 -19.31 22.70 10.86
N ARG A 121 -18.03 22.50 11.23
CA ARG A 121 -17.34 23.29 12.26
C ARG A 121 -16.75 24.59 11.72
N THR A 122 -16.57 24.73 10.40
CA THR A 122 -16.10 25.96 9.73
C THR A 122 -17.24 26.79 9.12
N VAL A 123 -18.44 26.21 8.95
CA VAL A 123 -19.60 26.79 8.26
C VAL A 123 -20.53 27.62 9.17
N ASP A 124 -20.14 27.90 10.43
CA ASP A 124 -20.70 29.06 11.16
C ASP A 124 -20.30 30.42 10.53
N ARG A 125 -19.65 30.44 9.34
CA ARG A 125 -19.19 31.68 8.68
C ARG A 125 -19.46 31.82 7.18
N ALA A 126 -19.91 30.81 6.46
CA ALA A 126 -20.27 31.01 5.05
C ALA A 126 -21.22 29.91 4.57
N GLU A 127 -22.40 30.35 4.14
CA GLU A 127 -23.34 29.61 3.29
C GLU A 127 -22.57 29.00 2.12
N ASP A 128 -22.73 27.70 1.85
CA ASP A 128 -22.28 27.18 0.56
C ASP A 128 -23.09 26.00 0.04
N GLU A 129 -23.39 26.14 -1.23
CA GLU A 129 -24.13 25.29 -2.12
C GLU A 129 -23.21 24.17 -2.62
N GLY A 130 -23.68 22.92 -2.59
CA GLY A 130 -22.92 21.80 -3.16
C GLY A 130 -23.08 20.51 -2.38
N SER A 131 -24.29 19.95 -2.39
CA SER A 131 -24.56 18.63 -1.81
C SER A 131 -23.99 17.51 -2.68
N GLU A 132 -22.68 17.27 -2.61
CA GLU A 132 -22.08 16.07 -3.20
C GLU A 132 -22.63 14.82 -2.47
N ALA A 133 -23.28 13.93 -3.22
CA ALA A 133 -23.87 12.71 -2.68
C ALA A 133 -22.78 11.78 -2.12
N PRO A 134 -23.03 11.08 -1.00
CA PRO A 134 -22.04 10.21 -0.40
C PRO A 134 -21.64 9.07 -1.36
N PRO A 135 -20.38 8.59 -1.29
CA PRO A 135 -19.99 7.38 -1.99
C PRO A 135 -20.85 6.21 -1.51
N GLN A 136 -21.50 5.50 -2.44
CA GLN A 136 -22.47 4.47 -2.12
C GLN A 136 -21.80 3.27 -1.41
N LEU A 137 -22.25 2.99 -0.19
CA LEU A 137 -22.03 1.72 0.50
C LEU A 137 -23.14 0.78 0.04
N LEU A 138 -22.81 -0.28 -0.71
CA LEU A 138 -23.77 -1.37 -0.91
C LEU A 138 -23.88 -2.12 0.42
N VAL A 139 -24.88 -1.75 1.21
CA VAL A 139 -25.33 -2.57 2.33
C VAL A 139 -26.25 -3.60 1.68
N GLU A 140 -25.72 -4.78 1.35
CA GLU A 140 -26.59 -5.90 1.03
C GLU A 140 -27.37 -6.22 2.30
N ARG A 141 -28.67 -5.89 2.28
CA ARG A 141 -29.61 -6.39 3.26
C ARG A 141 -29.79 -7.87 2.91
N ASP A 142 -29.12 -8.72 3.66
CA ASP A 142 -29.53 -10.11 3.81
C ASP A 142 -30.88 -10.13 4.54
N ASP A 143 -31.95 -9.75 3.85
CA ASP A 143 -33.31 -10.03 4.28
C ASP A 143 -33.54 -11.52 4.02
N GLU A 144 -33.44 -12.27 5.11
CA GLU A 144 -33.64 -13.69 5.27
C GLU A 144 -34.78 -14.23 4.39
N ARG A 145 -34.40 -14.90 3.30
CA ARG A 145 -35.13 -16.08 2.85
C ARG A 145 -35.04 -17.11 3.97
N LYS A 146 -36.10 -17.24 4.77
CA LYS A 146 -36.61 -18.47 5.41
C LYS A 146 -37.74 -18.12 6.38
N ASN A 147 -39.00 -18.33 5.98
CA ASN A 147 -39.88 -19.35 6.57
C ASN A 147 -41.36 -19.08 6.22
N THR A 148 -41.80 -19.63 5.07
CA THR A 148 -43.18 -20.08 4.81
C THR A 148 -43.11 -21.35 4.01
#